data_AF-A0A843GVZ4-F1
#
_entry.id   AF-A0A843GVZ4-F1
#
_cell.length_a   1.000
_cell.length_b   1.000
_cell.length_c   1.000
_cell.angle_alpha   90.00
_cell.angle_beta   90.00
_cell.angle_gamma   90.00
#
_symmetry.space_group_name_H-M   'P 1'
#
loop_
_entity.id
_entity.type
_entity.pdbx_description
1 polymer ?
#
loop_
_entity_poly.entity_id
_entity_poly.type
_entity_poly.pdbx_seq_one_letter_code
_entity_poly.pdbx_strand_id
1 'polypeptide(L)'
;MICADSGWGKSMIGYSVLKSAYDSGMDCFIIDTENATNYDVLTSLGVDMNEVGVFKTNRIPELKQILAKLGKGLTREEARNVFVLFDSWGPIVEEQVMEKAEEASSAVNMSSSKFKNELANVLLACNFTTLVLNHVYASLQQYGEAFAIPGGKRIFFNSDAIMLASSAAKDKDKEGNILGKVITASVKKGRAAKEFVKTKYLILHNGGVSPYYGLLDEAMACGEVYKPKPGYYSRTNFDVDKETGEATKMWREEELYCPQFWVDIYKTETFRHYVEAKFAFEDQELITSTQNVMDMINGKVDVPADENYEDEE
;
A
#
# COMPACT_ATOMS: atom_id res chain seq x y z
N MET A 1 0.16 -5.04 -3.87
CA MET A 1 -1.09 -5.63 -3.34
C MET A 1 -1.44 -4.98 -2.01
N ILE A 2 -2.72 -4.74 -1.75
CA ILE A 2 -3.23 -4.23 -0.46
C ILE A 2 -4.19 -5.28 0.13
N CYS A 3 -3.88 -5.72 1.34
CA CYS A 3 -4.62 -6.74 2.08
C CYS A 3 -5.20 -6.13 3.35
N ALA A 4 -6.53 -6.17 3.49
CA ALA A 4 -7.22 -5.65 4.67
C ALA A 4 -8.58 -6.33 4.86
N ASP A 5 -9.15 -6.20 6.06
CA ASP A 5 -10.48 -6.75 6.34
C ASP A 5 -11.58 -5.98 5.57
N SER A 6 -12.77 -6.56 5.49
CA SER A 6 -13.93 -5.91 4.88
C SER A 6 -14.27 -4.60 5.60
N GLY A 7 -14.62 -3.57 4.82
CA GLY A 7 -14.94 -2.25 5.35
C GLY A 7 -13.75 -1.45 5.90
N TRP A 8 -12.50 -1.88 5.64
CA TRP A 8 -11.29 -1.11 5.96
C TRP A 8 -10.83 -0.25 4.77
N GLY A 9 -11.71 -0.04 3.78
CA GLY A 9 -11.58 0.92 2.69
C GLY A 9 -10.49 0.64 1.66
N LYS A 10 -10.21 -0.66 1.41
CA LYS A 10 -9.36 -1.13 0.30
C LYS A 10 -9.74 -0.50 -1.03
N SER A 11 -11.04 -0.52 -1.38
CA SER A 11 -11.54 0.02 -2.64
C SER A 11 -11.34 1.54 -2.73
N MET A 12 -11.43 2.27 -1.61
CA MET A 12 -11.16 3.71 -1.59
C MET A 12 -9.69 4.02 -1.91
N ILE A 13 -8.77 3.24 -1.36
CA ILE A 13 -7.35 3.33 -1.71
C ILE A 13 -7.16 2.94 -3.18
N GLY A 14 -7.81 1.85 -3.62
CA GLY A 14 -7.80 1.40 -5.01
C GLY A 14 -8.21 2.49 -6.00
N TYR A 15 -9.31 3.19 -5.74
CA TYR A 15 -9.80 4.29 -6.55
C TYR A 15 -8.88 5.51 -6.51
N SER A 16 -8.27 5.80 -5.36
CA SER A 16 -7.28 6.89 -5.26
C SER A 16 -6.05 6.60 -6.11
N VAL A 17 -5.56 5.35 -6.09
CA VAL A 17 -4.42 4.93 -6.93
C VAL A 17 -4.81 4.90 -8.42
N LEU A 18 -6.01 4.43 -8.75
CA LEU A 18 -6.53 4.47 -10.12
C LEU A 18 -6.61 5.90 -10.63
N LYS A 19 -7.11 6.84 -9.82
CA LYS A 19 -7.14 8.26 -10.17
C LYS A 19 -5.74 8.80 -10.49
N SER A 20 -4.74 8.49 -9.67
CA SER A 20 -3.36 8.89 -9.94
C SER A 20 -2.79 8.30 -11.22
N ALA A 21 -3.11 7.03 -11.53
CA ALA A 21 -2.73 6.40 -12.79
C ALA A 21 -3.41 7.06 -13.99
N TYR A 22 -4.72 7.31 -13.89
CA TYR A 22 -5.53 8.01 -14.89
C TYR A 22 -5.00 9.41 -15.19
N ASP A 23 -4.69 10.20 -14.16
CA ASP A 23 -4.10 11.54 -14.30
C ASP A 23 -2.70 11.53 -14.94
N SER A 24 -2.00 10.41 -14.79
CA SER A 24 -0.69 10.20 -15.42
C SER A 24 -0.79 9.76 -16.88
N GLY A 25 -2.01 9.65 -17.43
CA GLY A 25 -2.27 9.26 -18.81
C GLY A 25 -2.18 7.75 -19.07
N MET A 26 -2.32 6.91 -18.03
CA MET A 26 -2.30 5.46 -18.17
C MET A 26 -3.65 4.93 -18.66
N ASP A 27 -3.63 3.86 -19.47
CA ASP A 27 -4.84 3.14 -19.85
C ASP A 27 -5.37 2.36 -18.63
N CYS A 28 -6.50 2.78 -18.08
CA CYS A 28 -7.01 2.27 -16.81
C CYS A 28 -8.11 1.23 -17.01
N PHE A 29 -7.95 0.10 -16.33
CA PHE A 29 -8.94 -0.98 -16.30
C PHE A 29 -9.26 -1.42 -14.88
N ILE A 30 -10.52 -1.78 -14.64
CA ILE A 30 -10.99 -2.36 -13.38
C ILE A 30 -11.45 -3.79 -13.66
N ILE A 31 -10.89 -4.74 -12.92
CA ILE A 31 -11.41 -6.09 -12.81
C ILE A 31 -12.23 -6.14 -11.51
N ASP A 32 -13.56 -6.15 -11.66
CA ASP A 32 -14.52 -6.18 -10.57
C ASP A 32 -15.03 -7.61 -10.37
N THR A 33 -14.47 -8.31 -9.39
CA THR A 33 -14.90 -9.66 -9.05
C THR A 33 -16.04 -9.68 -8.02
N GLU A 34 -16.30 -8.54 -7.38
CA GLU A 34 -17.29 -8.40 -6.30
C GLU A 34 -18.61 -7.82 -6.80
N ASN A 35 -18.66 -7.35 -8.05
CA ASN A 35 -19.76 -6.57 -8.62
C ASN A 35 -20.11 -5.35 -7.76
N ALA A 36 -19.10 -4.72 -7.16
CA ALA A 36 -19.24 -3.69 -6.14
C ALA A 36 -18.54 -2.38 -6.48
N THR A 37 -18.06 -2.22 -7.72
CA THR A 37 -17.41 -0.96 -8.14
C THR A 37 -18.36 0.23 -7.98
N ASN A 38 -17.93 1.24 -7.22
CA ASN A 38 -18.71 2.46 -7.01
C ASN A 38 -18.32 3.55 -8.03
N TYR A 39 -19.13 3.65 -9.10
CA TYR A 39 -18.94 4.60 -10.19
C TYR A 39 -19.10 6.05 -9.73
N ASP A 40 -19.98 6.33 -8.77
CA ASP A 40 -20.21 7.69 -8.26
C ASP A 40 -18.99 8.23 -7.53
N VAL A 41 -18.29 7.37 -6.77
CA VAL A 41 -17.03 7.72 -6.10
C VAL A 41 -15.91 7.98 -7.12
N LEU A 42 -15.77 7.13 -8.14
CA LEU A 42 -14.76 7.36 -9.19
C LEU A 42 -15.05 8.65 -9.97
N THR A 43 -16.32 8.90 -10.29
CA THR A 43 -16.74 10.13 -10.98
C THR A 43 -16.51 11.36 -10.11
N SER A 44 -16.80 11.29 -8.81
CA SER A 44 -16.56 12.41 -7.88
C SER A 44 -15.07 12.69 -7.64
N LEU A 45 -14.23 11.66 -7.75
CA LEU A 45 -12.78 11.82 -7.82
C LEU A 45 -12.32 12.49 -9.11
N GLY A 46 -13.15 12.55 -10.15
CA GLY A 46 -12.84 13.19 -11.44
C GLY A 46 -12.35 12.21 -12.51
N VAL A 47 -12.71 10.93 -12.41
CA VAL A 47 -12.44 9.92 -13.45
C VAL A 47 -13.63 9.88 -14.42
N ASP A 48 -13.38 10.02 -15.72
CA ASP A 48 -14.42 9.74 -16.73
C ASP A 48 -14.56 8.22 -16.90
N MET A 49 -15.66 7.67 -16.41
CA MET A 49 -15.92 6.23 -16.48
C MET A 49 -16.16 5.72 -17.91
N ASN A 50 -16.31 6.58 -18.91
CA ASN A 50 -16.33 6.17 -20.32
C ASN A 50 -14.93 5.81 -20.85
N GLU A 51 -13.87 6.32 -20.22
CA GLU A 51 -12.47 6.07 -20.59
C GLU A 51 -11.87 4.88 -19.83
N VAL A 52 -12.54 4.39 -18.79
CA VAL A 52 -12.08 3.27 -17.95
C VAL A 52 -12.80 1.98 -18.32
N GLY A 53 -12.05 0.97 -18.74
CA GLY A 53 -12.63 -0.34 -19.04
C GLY A 53 -12.93 -1.14 -17.77
N VAL A 54 -14.21 -1.46 -17.51
CA VAL A 54 -14.62 -2.26 -16.34
C VAL A 54 -15.09 -3.66 -16.76
N PHE A 55 -14.44 -4.69 -16.22
CA PHE A 55 -14.77 -6.09 -16.47
C PHE A 55 -15.33 -6.74 -15.20
N LYS A 56 -16.59 -7.15 -15.26
CA LYS A 56 -17.31 -7.78 -14.14
C LYS A 56 -17.29 -9.29 -14.28
N THR A 57 -16.32 -9.93 -13.64
CA THR A 57 -16.23 -11.40 -13.61
C THR A 57 -15.34 -11.86 -12.46
N ASN A 58 -15.69 -13.00 -11.87
CA ASN A 58 -14.86 -13.69 -10.90
C ASN A 58 -14.37 -15.06 -11.43
N ARG A 59 -14.55 -15.35 -12.72
CA ARG A 59 -14.23 -16.64 -13.36
C ARG A 59 -12.81 -16.64 -13.89
N ILE A 60 -11.99 -17.60 -13.45
CA ILE A 60 -10.58 -17.68 -13.86
C ILE A 60 -10.37 -17.72 -15.40
N PRO A 61 -11.13 -18.51 -16.18
CA PRO A 61 -10.95 -18.54 -17.64
C PRO A 61 -11.18 -17.17 -18.29
N GLU A 62 -12.25 -16.48 -17.90
CA GLU A 62 -12.59 -15.15 -18.42
C GLU A 62 -11.54 -14.12 -18.02
N LEU A 63 -11.11 -14.13 -16.76
CA LEU A 63 -10.04 -13.26 -16.26
C LEU A 63 -8.74 -13.41 -17.06
N LYS A 64 -8.33 -14.66 -17.34
CA LYS A 64 -7.15 -14.92 -18.19
C LYS A 64 -7.33 -14.37 -19.61
N GLN A 65 -8.51 -14.57 -20.20
CA GLN A 65 -8.81 -14.06 -21.54
C GLN A 65 -8.80 -12.53 -21.59
N ILE A 66 -9.36 -11.85 -20.58
CA ILE A 66 -9.35 -10.39 -20.47
C ILE A 66 -7.90 -9.90 -20.41
N LEU A 67 -7.09 -10.42 -19.48
CA LEU A 67 -5.69 -10.02 -19.32
C LEU A 67 -4.87 -10.24 -20.61
N ALA A 68 -5.07 -11.39 -21.28
CA ALA A 68 -4.40 -11.68 -22.54
C ALA A 68 -4.83 -10.74 -23.67
N LYS A 69 -6.11 -10.35 -23.73
CA LYS A 69 -6.64 -9.40 -24.72
C LYS A 69 -6.12 -7.99 -24.49
N LEU A 70 -6.11 -7.52 -23.24
CA LEU A 70 -5.58 -6.19 -22.88
C LEU A 70 -4.11 -6.04 -23.26
N GLY A 71 -3.32 -7.12 -23.16
CA GLY A 71 -1.89 -7.07 -23.46
C GLY A 71 -1.54 -7.38 -24.91
N LYS A 72 -2.53 -7.69 -25.75
CA LYS A 72 -2.28 -8.21 -27.08
C LYS A 72 -1.67 -7.13 -27.98
N GLY A 73 -0.46 -7.39 -28.48
CA GLY A 73 0.23 -6.50 -29.40
C GLY A 73 0.99 -5.36 -28.73
N LEU A 74 0.97 -5.27 -27.39
CA LEU A 74 1.76 -4.31 -26.64
C LEU A 74 3.20 -4.79 -26.50
N THR A 75 4.14 -3.87 -26.64
CA THR A 75 5.50 -4.04 -26.14
C THR A 75 5.50 -4.05 -24.61
N ARG A 76 6.63 -4.44 -24.01
CA ARG A 76 6.77 -4.44 -22.54
C ARG A 76 6.65 -3.04 -21.93
N GLU A 77 7.09 -2.01 -22.65
CA GLU A 77 7.01 -0.62 -22.18
C GLU A 77 5.58 -0.10 -22.24
N GLU A 78 4.88 -0.31 -23.36
CA GLU A 78 3.46 0.03 -23.49
C GLU A 78 2.60 -0.71 -22.45
N ALA A 79 2.90 -1.99 -22.20
CA ALA A 79 2.19 -2.75 -21.18
C ALA A 79 2.34 -2.15 -19.77
N ARG A 80 3.47 -1.51 -19.44
CA ARG A 80 3.63 -0.83 -18.14
C ARG A 80 2.76 0.42 -18.00
N ASN A 81 2.33 1.02 -19.11
CA ASN A 81 1.40 2.14 -19.14
C ASN A 81 -0.07 1.71 -19.03
N VAL A 82 -0.34 0.39 -19.01
CA VAL A 82 -1.64 -0.16 -18.65
C VAL A 82 -1.72 -0.32 -17.15
N PHE A 83 -2.72 0.31 -16.54
CA PHE A 83 -3.04 0.17 -15.12
C PHE A 83 -4.23 -0.75 -14.91
N VAL A 84 -4.09 -1.76 -14.06
CA VAL A 84 -5.19 -2.66 -13.68
C VAL A 84 -5.45 -2.58 -12.17
N LEU A 85 -6.64 -2.13 -11.80
CA LEU A 85 -7.20 -2.30 -10.47
C LEU A 85 -7.96 -3.62 -10.40
N PHE A 86 -7.48 -4.56 -9.60
CA PHE A 86 -8.12 -5.87 -9.40
C PHE A 86 -8.82 -5.88 -8.04
N ASP A 87 -10.15 -5.70 -8.04
CA ASP A 87 -11.01 -5.65 -6.84
C ASP A 87 -12.05 -6.78 -6.88
N SER A 88 -11.80 -7.94 -6.29
CA SER A 88 -10.64 -8.32 -5.49
C SER A 88 -10.19 -9.76 -5.76
N TRP A 89 -9.05 -10.16 -5.21
CA TRP A 89 -8.49 -11.50 -5.46
C TRP A 89 -9.23 -12.65 -4.74
N GLY A 90 -9.89 -12.34 -3.62
CA GLY A 90 -10.52 -13.32 -2.74
C GLY A 90 -11.66 -14.10 -3.41
N PRO A 91 -12.68 -13.41 -3.96
CA PRO A 91 -13.91 -14.00 -4.51
C PRO A 91 -13.75 -14.75 -5.84
N ILE A 92 -12.55 -14.87 -6.38
CA ILE A 92 -12.30 -15.59 -7.64
C ILE A 92 -12.69 -17.06 -7.46
N VAL A 93 -13.58 -17.53 -8.36
CA VAL A 93 -14.15 -18.88 -8.37
C VAL A 93 -13.69 -19.64 -9.61
N GLU A 94 -13.48 -20.95 -9.44
CA GLU A 94 -13.21 -21.88 -10.53
C GLU A 94 -14.48 -22.47 -11.12
N GLU A 95 -14.44 -22.81 -12.42
CA GLU A 95 -15.54 -23.48 -13.10
C GLU A 95 -15.93 -24.79 -12.39
N GLN A 96 -14.94 -25.58 -11.96
CA GLN A 96 -15.14 -26.82 -11.22
C GLN A 96 -15.90 -26.66 -9.90
N VAL A 97 -15.86 -25.46 -9.29
CA VAL A 97 -16.64 -25.18 -8.07
C VAL A 97 -18.12 -25.02 -8.42
N MET A 98 -18.43 -24.45 -9.59
CA MET A 98 -19.80 -24.34 -10.09
C MET A 98 -20.34 -25.69 -10.52
N GLU A 99 -19.57 -26.45 -11.31
CA GLU A 99 -19.95 -27.81 -11.74
C GLU A 99 -20.29 -28.69 -10.52
N LYS A 100 -19.45 -28.66 -9.47
CA LYS A 100 -19.74 -29.40 -8.23
C LYS A 100 -20.97 -28.90 -7.48
N ALA A 101 -21.24 -27.59 -7.51
CA ALA A 101 -22.44 -27.02 -6.90
C ALA A 101 -23.70 -27.47 -7.64
N GLU A 102 -23.66 -27.55 -8.97
CA GLU A 102 -24.74 -28.11 -9.81
C GLU A 102 -24.94 -29.61 -9.54
N GLU A 103 -23.86 -30.36 -9.33
CA GLU A 103 -23.88 -31.77 -8.97
C GLU A 103 -24.28 -32.04 -7.50
N ALA A 104 -24.49 -30.99 -6.68
CA ALA A 104 -24.69 -31.08 -5.23
C ALA A 104 -23.58 -31.88 -4.50
N SER A 105 -22.36 -31.86 -5.03
CA SER A 105 -21.20 -32.59 -4.52
C SER A 105 -20.53 -31.83 -3.37
N SER A 106 -20.30 -32.52 -2.25
CA SER A 106 -19.58 -31.99 -1.09
C SER A 106 -18.07 -32.25 -1.12
N ALA A 107 -17.55 -32.84 -2.21
CA ALA A 107 -16.14 -33.21 -2.32
C ALA A 107 -15.24 -31.96 -2.38
N VAL A 108 -14.34 -31.83 -1.40
CA VAL A 108 -13.38 -30.73 -1.29
C VAL A 108 -12.58 -30.56 -2.60
N ASN A 109 -12.54 -29.34 -3.15
CA ASN A 109 -11.73 -29.03 -4.32
C ASN A 109 -10.26 -28.81 -3.89
N MET A 110 -9.42 -29.83 -4.10
CA MET A 110 -7.99 -29.78 -3.79
C MET A 110 -7.16 -28.91 -4.76
N SER A 111 -7.71 -28.55 -5.93
CA SER A 111 -6.98 -27.83 -6.97
C SER A 111 -7.07 -26.31 -6.89
N SER A 112 -7.80 -25.73 -5.92
CA SER A 112 -8.12 -24.32 -6.03
C SER A 112 -6.92 -23.37 -5.98
N SER A 113 -5.93 -23.72 -5.16
CA SER A 113 -4.67 -22.97 -5.10
C SER A 113 -3.89 -23.01 -6.43
N LYS A 114 -4.04 -24.08 -7.23
CA LYS A 114 -3.34 -24.25 -8.51
C LYS A 114 -3.82 -23.25 -9.55
N PHE A 115 -5.13 -23.07 -9.69
CA PHE A 115 -5.68 -22.17 -10.70
C PHE A 115 -5.45 -20.69 -10.36
N LYS A 116 -5.58 -20.31 -9.08
CA LYS A 116 -5.20 -18.95 -8.64
C LYS A 116 -3.70 -18.70 -8.86
N ASN A 117 -2.84 -19.68 -8.61
CA ASN A 117 -1.41 -19.55 -8.90
C ASN A 117 -1.12 -19.38 -10.40
N GLU A 118 -1.88 -20.05 -11.26
CA GLU A 118 -1.77 -19.91 -12.71
C GLU A 118 -2.22 -18.52 -13.17
N LEU A 119 -3.36 -18.02 -12.68
CA LEU A 119 -3.82 -16.65 -12.94
C LEU A 119 -2.77 -15.62 -12.49
N ALA A 120 -2.14 -15.82 -11.34
CA ALA A 120 -1.08 -14.93 -10.85
C ALA A 120 0.14 -14.90 -11.78
N ASN A 121 0.47 -16.01 -12.47
CA ASN A 121 1.53 -16.03 -13.48
C ASN A 121 1.10 -15.30 -14.76
N VAL A 122 -0.15 -15.45 -15.19
CA VAL A 122 -0.69 -14.73 -16.36
C VAL A 122 -0.62 -13.23 -16.09
N LEU A 123 -1.09 -12.79 -14.93
CA LEU A 123 -1.05 -11.38 -14.52
C LEU A 123 0.39 -10.83 -14.53
N LEU A 124 1.36 -11.60 -14.00
CA LEU A 124 2.77 -11.21 -14.04
C LEU A 124 3.32 -11.12 -15.48
N ALA A 125 2.95 -12.08 -16.34
CA ALA A 125 3.42 -12.14 -17.72
C ALA A 125 2.90 -10.98 -18.58
N CYS A 126 1.75 -10.38 -18.21
CA CYS A 126 1.21 -9.20 -18.87
C CYS A 126 2.09 -7.94 -18.70
N ASN A 127 2.96 -7.87 -17.68
CA ASN A 127 3.78 -6.68 -17.36
C ASN A 127 3.00 -5.39 -17.08
N PHE A 128 1.69 -5.47 -16.79
CA PHE A 128 0.87 -4.32 -16.41
C PHE A 128 1.25 -3.77 -15.04
N THR A 129 1.10 -2.45 -14.86
CA THR A 129 1.09 -1.86 -13.53
C THR A 129 -0.21 -2.26 -12.83
N THR A 130 -0.13 -3.16 -11.86
CA THR A 130 -1.33 -3.76 -11.26
C THR A 130 -1.43 -3.50 -9.75
N LEU A 131 -2.57 -2.97 -9.32
CA LEU A 131 -2.96 -2.95 -7.91
C LEU A 131 -4.00 -4.04 -7.66
N VAL A 132 -3.62 -5.04 -6.86
CA VAL A 132 -4.53 -6.10 -6.40
C VAL A 132 -5.01 -5.80 -4.99
N LEU A 133 -6.32 -5.79 -4.80
CA LEU A 133 -6.97 -5.75 -3.50
C LEU A 133 -7.30 -7.17 -3.04
N ASN A 134 -7.17 -7.44 -1.74
CA ASN A 134 -7.50 -8.75 -1.18
C ASN A 134 -8.07 -8.63 0.23
N HIS A 135 -9.00 -9.52 0.56
CA HIS A 135 -9.48 -9.68 1.92
C HIS A 135 -8.48 -10.50 2.74
N VAL A 136 -8.43 -10.24 4.03
CA VAL A 136 -7.67 -11.06 4.98
C VAL A 136 -8.64 -11.83 5.87
N TYR A 137 -8.18 -12.94 6.42
CA TYR A 137 -8.91 -13.69 7.43
C TYR A 137 -8.18 -13.61 8.77
N ALA A 138 -8.93 -13.44 9.85
CA ALA A 138 -8.38 -13.51 11.19
C ALA A 138 -7.71 -14.88 11.39
N SER A 139 -6.46 -14.86 11.87
CA SER A 139 -5.75 -16.06 12.24
C SER A 139 -6.32 -16.62 13.54
N LEU A 140 -6.51 -17.94 13.61
CA LEU A 140 -6.90 -18.63 14.84
C LEU A 140 -5.73 -18.83 15.81
N GLN A 141 -4.51 -18.41 15.41
CA GLN A 141 -3.31 -18.59 16.22
C GLN A 141 -3.25 -17.52 17.32
N GLN A 142 -2.97 -17.94 18.56
CA GLN A 142 -2.74 -17.02 19.68
C GLN A 142 -1.43 -16.23 19.56
N TYR A 143 -0.47 -16.75 18.79
CA TYR A 143 0.84 -16.15 18.54
C TYR A 143 1.12 -16.13 17.05
N GLY A 144 1.68 -15.03 16.56
CA GLY A 144 1.98 -14.82 15.14
C GLY A 144 1.11 -13.74 14.52
N GLU A 145 0.96 -13.77 13.20
CA GLU A 145 0.23 -12.73 12.50
C GLU A 145 -1.27 -12.85 12.72
N ALA A 146 -1.89 -11.74 13.10
CA ALA A 146 -3.33 -11.65 13.33
C ALA A 146 -4.17 -11.90 12.07
N PHE A 147 -3.57 -11.74 10.89
CA PHE A 147 -4.27 -11.84 9.61
C PHE A 147 -3.51 -12.70 8.61
N ALA A 148 -4.21 -13.67 8.03
CA ALA A 148 -3.73 -14.50 6.93
C ALA A 148 -4.20 -13.94 5.58
N ILE A 149 -3.31 -13.95 4.59
CA ILE A 149 -3.62 -13.54 3.22
C ILE A 149 -3.99 -14.80 2.39
N PRO A 150 -5.27 -14.97 2.01
CA PRO A 150 -5.73 -16.10 1.21
C PRO A 150 -5.42 -15.92 -0.28
N GLY A 151 -5.62 -16.98 -1.07
CA GLY A 151 -5.65 -16.87 -2.53
C GLY A 151 -4.43 -17.41 -3.29
N GLY A 152 -3.65 -18.29 -2.66
CA GLY A 152 -2.50 -18.96 -3.29
C GLY A 152 -1.17 -18.26 -3.04
N LYS A 153 -0.07 -19.01 -3.05
CA LYS A 153 1.27 -18.48 -2.73
C LYS A 153 1.88 -17.68 -3.87
N ARG A 154 1.49 -17.94 -5.12
CA ARG A 154 2.15 -17.31 -6.28
C ARG A 154 1.88 -15.82 -6.39
N ILE A 155 0.67 -15.35 -6.08
CA ILE A 155 0.37 -13.91 -6.08
C ILE A 155 1.21 -13.17 -5.02
N PHE A 156 1.45 -13.82 -3.87
CA PHE A 156 2.34 -13.30 -2.84
C PHE A 156 3.78 -13.18 -3.37
N PHE A 157 4.30 -14.21 -4.04
CA PHE A 157 5.64 -14.19 -4.62
C PHE A 157 5.79 -13.21 -5.78
N ASN A 158 4.76 -13.02 -6.60
CA ASN A 158 4.79 -12.15 -7.76
C ASN A 158 4.60 -10.67 -7.39
N SER A 159 3.99 -10.36 -6.24
CA SER A 159 3.78 -8.98 -5.80
C SER A 159 5.11 -8.30 -5.43
N ASP A 160 5.44 -7.16 -6.01
CA ASP A 160 6.64 -6.39 -5.62
C ASP A 160 6.53 -5.86 -4.19
N ALA A 161 5.32 -5.46 -3.79
CA ALA A 161 4.99 -5.04 -2.44
C ALA A 161 3.62 -5.55 -2.00
N ILE A 162 3.50 -5.88 -0.71
CA ILE A 162 2.27 -6.27 -0.05
C ILE A 162 2.12 -5.41 1.20
N MET A 163 1.09 -4.57 1.20
CA MET A 163 0.66 -3.82 2.37
C MET A 163 -0.40 -4.63 3.11
N LEU A 164 -0.19 -4.90 4.39
CA LEU A 164 -1.12 -5.61 5.25
C LEU A 164 -1.68 -4.66 6.31
N ALA A 165 -2.97 -4.41 6.27
CA ALA A 165 -3.65 -3.72 7.34
C ALA A 165 -3.76 -4.62 8.57
N SER A 166 -3.48 -4.05 9.74
CA SER A 166 -3.40 -4.76 11.02
C SER A 166 -4.42 -4.27 12.04
N SER A 167 -4.92 -3.04 11.92
CA SER A 167 -5.96 -2.53 12.82
C SER A 167 -6.75 -1.39 12.19
N ALA A 168 -7.95 -1.20 12.72
CA ALA A 168 -8.84 -0.09 12.39
C ALA A 168 -9.33 0.57 13.68
N ALA A 169 -9.04 1.86 13.85
CA ALA A 169 -9.55 2.69 14.93
C ALA A 169 -10.59 3.69 14.40
N LYS A 170 -11.56 4.05 15.24
CA LYS A 170 -12.52 5.11 14.92
C LYS A 170 -11.82 6.46 15.05
N ASP A 171 -11.88 7.27 14.01
CA ASP A 171 -11.52 8.67 14.09
C ASP A 171 -12.68 9.46 14.69
N LYS A 172 -12.43 10.26 15.72
CA LYS A 172 -13.47 10.99 16.46
C LYS A 172 -13.10 12.45 16.62
N ASP A 173 -14.09 13.33 16.49
CA ASP A 173 -13.94 14.72 16.90
C ASP A 173 -13.98 14.88 18.43
N LYS A 174 -13.83 16.13 18.89
CA LYS A 174 -13.87 16.50 20.31
C LYS A 174 -15.23 16.24 20.96
N GLU A 175 -16.30 16.14 20.17
CA GLU A 175 -17.67 15.87 20.61
C GLU A 175 -17.98 14.35 20.63
N GLY A 176 -17.08 13.52 20.09
CA GLY A 176 -17.21 12.08 20.01
C GLY A 176 -17.88 11.57 18.74
N ASN A 177 -18.18 12.45 17.77
CA ASN A 177 -18.73 12.06 16.48
C ASN A 177 -17.66 11.32 15.67
N ILE A 178 -18.04 10.22 15.03
CA ILE A 178 -17.12 9.42 14.22
C ILE A 178 -16.97 10.08 12.86
N LEU A 179 -15.79 10.64 12.58
CA LEU A 179 -15.45 11.31 11.32
C LEU A 179 -14.95 10.33 10.25
N GLY A 180 -14.43 9.19 10.69
CA GLY A 180 -13.82 8.23 9.80
C GLY A 180 -13.17 7.06 10.53
N LYS A 181 -12.19 6.46 9.86
CA LYS A 181 -11.47 5.28 10.33
C LYS A 181 -9.98 5.42 10.05
N VAL A 182 -9.18 5.33 11.10
CA VAL A 182 -7.71 5.27 11.01
C VAL A 182 -7.31 3.81 10.85
N ILE A 183 -6.69 3.49 9.72
CA ILE A 183 -6.17 2.16 9.46
C ILE A 183 -4.66 2.15 9.69
N THR A 184 -4.17 1.18 10.45
CA THR A 184 -2.74 0.91 10.57
C THR A 184 -2.37 -0.23 9.62
N ALA A 185 -1.38 -0.02 8.77
CA ALA A 185 -0.86 -1.04 7.87
C ALA A 185 0.66 -1.11 7.95
N SER A 186 1.22 -2.26 7.57
CA SER A 186 2.66 -2.44 7.46
C SER A 186 3.04 -3.11 6.14
N VAL A 187 4.27 -2.89 5.73
CA VAL A 187 4.86 -3.62 4.60
C VAL A 187 5.10 -5.06 5.05
N LYS A 188 4.29 -5.98 4.53
CA LYS A 188 4.42 -7.43 4.75
C LYS A 188 5.45 -8.06 3.82
N LYS A 189 5.62 -7.47 2.65
CA LYS A 189 6.64 -7.80 1.66
C LYS A 189 6.97 -6.53 0.91
N GLY A 190 8.23 -6.22 0.71
CA GLY A 190 8.64 -5.08 -0.10
C GLY A 190 9.97 -5.34 -0.80
N ARG A 191 10.04 -5.04 -2.10
CA ARG A 191 11.32 -5.00 -2.82
C ARG A 191 12.08 -3.70 -2.57
N ALA A 192 11.36 -2.58 -2.59
CA ALA A 192 11.93 -1.25 -2.35
C ALA A 192 11.61 -0.69 -0.95
N ALA A 193 10.59 -1.24 -0.28
CA ALA A 193 10.14 -0.76 1.02
C ALA A 193 10.57 -1.69 2.15
N LYS A 194 11.06 -1.11 3.25
CA LYS A 194 11.46 -1.84 4.46
C LYS A 194 10.25 -2.55 5.08
N GLU A 195 10.42 -3.84 5.36
CA GLU A 195 9.37 -4.65 5.98
C GLU A 195 9.12 -4.23 7.43
N PHE A 196 7.92 -4.54 7.94
CA PHE A 196 7.45 -4.26 9.32
C PHE A 196 7.29 -2.78 9.70
N VAL A 197 7.73 -1.85 8.86
CA VAL A 197 7.48 -0.42 9.08
C VAL A 197 5.97 -0.16 9.00
N LYS A 198 5.43 0.46 10.05
CA LYS A 198 4.00 0.77 10.18
C LYS A 198 3.70 2.15 9.60
N THR A 199 2.58 2.24 8.92
CA THR A 199 2.00 3.47 8.38
C THR A 199 0.55 3.56 8.83
N LYS A 200 0.02 4.78 8.92
CA LYS A 200 -1.38 5.03 9.24
C LYS A 200 -2.01 5.83 8.10
N TYR A 201 -3.21 5.48 7.70
CA TYR A 201 -4.02 6.28 6.78
C TYR A 201 -5.42 6.46 7.34
N LEU A 202 -5.99 7.64 7.09
CA LEU A 202 -7.34 7.99 7.52
C LEU A 202 -8.29 7.90 6.34
N ILE A 203 -9.37 7.13 6.52
CA ILE A 203 -10.49 7.06 5.60
C ILE A 203 -11.63 7.86 6.20
N LEU A 204 -12.01 8.92 5.52
CA LEU A 204 -13.08 9.82 5.92
C LEU A 204 -14.44 9.24 5.47
N HIS A 205 -15.50 9.46 6.26
CA HIS A 205 -16.85 9.02 5.89
C HIS A 205 -17.39 9.66 4.61
N ASN A 206 -16.86 10.83 4.23
CA ASN A 206 -17.20 11.48 2.96
C ASN A 206 -16.56 10.78 1.73
N GLY A 207 -15.87 9.65 1.92
CA GLY A 207 -15.32 8.86 0.82
C GLY A 207 -13.93 9.31 0.36
N GLY A 208 -13.14 9.97 1.22
CA GLY A 208 -11.76 10.34 0.91
C GLY A 208 -10.74 9.55 1.72
N VAL A 209 -9.57 9.26 1.14
CA VAL A 209 -8.36 8.94 1.90
C VAL A 209 -7.63 10.25 2.15
N SER A 210 -7.33 10.58 3.42
CA SER A 210 -6.57 11.78 3.74
C SER A 210 -5.12 11.62 3.25
N PRO A 211 -4.61 12.51 2.38
CA PRO A 211 -3.24 12.41 1.86
C PRO A 211 -2.17 12.80 2.89
N TYR A 212 -2.57 13.42 4.00
CA TYR A 212 -1.67 13.99 5.00
C TYR A 212 -1.65 13.23 6.33
N TYR A 213 -2.63 12.36 6.55
CA TYR A 213 -2.73 11.64 7.80
C TYR A 213 -1.56 10.66 7.96
N GLY A 214 -1.01 10.57 9.17
CA GLY A 214 0.13 9.70 9.48
C GLY A 214 1.50 10.33 9.26
N LEU A 215 1.59 11.52 8.64
CA LEU A 215 2.87 12.19 8.39
C LEU A 215 3.34 13.08 9.54
N LEU A 216 2.44 13.47 10.45
CA LEU A 216 2.76 14.38 11.56
C LEU A 216 3.83 13.81 12.49
N ASP A 217 3.67 12.54 12.88
CA ASP A 217 4.63 11.84 13.74
C ASP A 217 6.02 11.81 13.07
N GLU A 218 6.05 11.64 11.75
CA GLU A 218 7.28 11.59 10.95
C GLU A 218 7.95 12.95 10.82
N ALA A 219 7.17 14.00 10.54
CA ALA A 219 7.67 15.37 10.44
C ALA A 219 8.18 15.89 11.79
N MET A 220 7.59 15.43 12.89
CA MET A 220 8.11 15.69 14.24
C MET A 220 9.42 14.95 14.51
N ALA A 221 9.50 13.67 14.13
CA ALA A 221 10.68 12.86 14.37
C ALA A 221 11.92 13.36 13.61
N CYS A 222 11.75 13.94 12.41
CA CYS A 222 12.85 14.55 11.66
C CYS A 222 13.09 16.04 11.96
N GLY A 223 12.33 16.63 12.90
CA GLY A 223 12.51 18.01 13.33
C GLY A 223 11.96 19.08 12.40
N GLU A 224 11.20 18.73 11.37
CA GLU A 224 10.52 19.70 10.48
C GLU A 224 9.29 20.33 11.13
N VAL A 225 8.72 19.65 12.13
CA VAL A 225 7.60 20.13 12.95
C VAL A 225 7.93 19.96 14.42
N TYR A 226 7.56 20.93 15.25
CA TYR A 226 7.70 20.82 16.70
C TYR A 226 6.45 21.32 17.43
N LYS A 227 6.36 21.00 18.72
CA LYS A 227 5.25 21.43 19.59
C LYS A 227 5.70 22.62 20.44
N PRO A 228 5.40 23.88 20.07
CA PRO A 228 5.72 25.03 20.93
C PRO A 228 4.94 25.02 22.24
N LYS A 229 3.72 24.44 22.25
CA LYS A 229 2.90 24.24 23.45
C LYS A 229 1.93 23.05 23.25
N PRO A 230 1.36 22.47 24.32
CA PRO A 230 0.46 21.33 24.20
C PRO A 230 -0.73 21.60 23.25
N GLY A 231 -0.91 20.71 22.26
CA GLY A 231 -1.99 20.79 21.28
C GLY A 231 -1.76 21.77 20.12
N TYR A 232 -0.56 22.36 20.02
CA TYR A 232 -0.18 23.24 18.92
C TYR A 232 1.12 22.77 18.26
N TYR A 233 1.22 23.01 16.96
CA TYR A 233 2.31 22.58 16.10
C TYR A 233 2.82 23.77 15.28
N SER A 234 4.13 23.81 15.02
CA SER A 234 4.76 24.83 14.17
C SER A 234 5.80 24.17 13.28
N ARG A 235 5.91 24.65 12.04
CA ARG A 235 6.92 24.17 11.10
C ARG A 235 8.24 24.86 11.38
N THR A 236 9.29 24.10 11.71
CA THR A 236 10.57 24.61 12.23
C THR A 236 11.21 25.65 11.31
N ASN A 237 11.12 25.44 9.99
CA ASN A 237 11.77 26.30 8.99
C ASN A 237 10.88 27.43 8.46
N PHE A 238 9.58 27.43 8.77
CA PHE A 238 8.59 28.29 8.10
C PHE A 238 7.75 29.14 9.06
N ASP A 239 7.52 28.65 10.28
CA ASP A 239 6.65 29.28 11.28
C ASP A 239 7.42 29.69 12.53
N VAL A 240 8.72 30.00 12.38
CA VAL A 240 9.64 30.38 13.47
C VAL A 240 10.41 31.64 13.07
N ASP A 241 10.56 32.55 14.01
CA ASP A 241 11.43 33.70 13.88
C ASP A 241 12.89 33.26 14.02
N LYS A 242 13.73 33.55 13.02
CA LYS A 242 15.12 33.08 12.97
C LYS A 242 16.04 33.79 13.99
N GLU A 243 15.64 34.94 14.50
CA GLU A 243 16.41 35.72 15.47
C GLU A 243 16.05 35.34 16.90
N THR A 244 14.77 35.14 17.19
CA THR A 244 14.29 34.85 18.56
C THR A 244 14.07 33.35 18.83
N GLY A 245 13.90 32.54 17.78
CA GLY A 245 13.50 31.13 17.89
C GLY A 245 12.04 30.93 18.31
N GLU A 246 11.24 32.00 18.39
CA GLU A 246 9.84 31.92 18.77
C GLU A 246 8.94 31.56 17.59
N ALA A 247 7.86 30.82 17.86
CA ALA A 247 6.89 30.44 16.83
C ALA A 247 6.09 31.66 16.34
N THR A 248 6.22 32.01 15.06
CA THR A 248 5.44 33.10 14.42
C THR A 248 4.02 32.64 14.08
N LYS A 249 3.82 31.34 13.84
CA LYS A 249 2.51 30.74 13.60
C LYS A 249 2.37 29.42 14.33
N MET A 250 1.22 29.20 14.95
CA MET A 250 0.87 27.96 15.65
C MET A 250 -0.39 27.37 15.02
N TRP A 251 -0.36 26.09 14.71
CA TRP A 251 -1.42 25.33 14.08
C TRP A 251 -2.03 24.33 15.06
N ARG A 252 -3.34 24.13 14.99
CA ARG A 252 -4.01 23.01 15.65
C ARG A 252 -3.95 21.78 14.75
N GLU A 253 -4.05 20.59 15.35
CA GLU A 253 -3.99 19.31 14.60
C GLU A 253 -5.01 19.23 13.45
N GLU A 254 -6.22 19.71 13.69
CA GLU A 254 -7.31 19.76 12.71
C GLU A 254 -7.01 20.65 11.48
N GLU A 255 -6.07 21.59 11.61
CA GLU A 255 -5.64 22.50 10.55
C GLU A 255 -4.47 21.95 9.72
N LEU A 256 -3.83 20.87 10.19
CA LEU A 256 -2.62 20.33 9.56
C LEU A 256 -2.93 19.60 8.26
N TYR A 257 -4.11 19.02 8.10
CA TYR A 257 -4.45 18.19 6.93
C TYR A 257 -4.82 19.03 5.69
N CYS A 258 -3.97 20.00 5.34
CA CYS A 258 -4.14 20.86 4.18
C CYS A 258 -2.83 21.07 3.40
N PRO A 259 -2.91 21.40 2.10
CA PRO A 259 -1.72 21.67 1.29
C PRO A 259 -0.84 22.78 1.85
N GLN A 260 -1.46 23.82 2.45
CA GLN A 260 -0.75 24.99 2.96
C GLN A 260 0.27 24.64 4.06
N PHE A 261 0.00 23.58 4.83
CA PHE A 261 0.93 23.11 5.86
C PHE A 261 2.03 22.23 5.25
N TRP A 262 1.65 21.25 4.42
CA TRP A 262 2.53 20.15 4.00
C TRP A 262 3.38 20.41 2.76
N VAL A 263 2.93 21.25 1.81
CA VAL A 263 3.63 21.42 0.53
C VAL A 263 5.07 21.90 0.71
N ASP A 264 5.30 22.79 1.68
CA ASP A 264 6.64 23.29 1.96
C ASP A 264 7.53 22.23 2.63
N ILE A 265 6.96 21.43 3.54
CA ILE A 265 7.67 20.33 4.22
C ILE A 265 8.10 19.27 3.19
N TYR A 266 7.24 18.89 2.24
CA TYR A 266 7.60 17.90 1.21
C TYR A 266 8.78 18.32 0.33
N LYS A 267 9.04 19.63 0.20
CA LYS A 267 10.14 20.15 -0.61
C LYS A 267 11.47 20.11 0.14
N THR A 268 11.47 20.01 1.48
CA THR A 268 12.72 19.98 2.23
C THR A 268 13.47 18.67 1.97
N GLU A 269 14.79 18.76 1.87
CA GLU A 269 15.64 17.57 1.70
C GLU A 269 15.62 16.72 2.97
N THR A 270 15.64 17.35 4.14
CA THR A 270 15.57 16.67 5.44
C THR A 270 14.36 15.75 5.54
N PHE A 271 13.16 16.23 5.17
CA PHE A 271 11.96 15.39 5.23
C PHE A 271 12.02 14.25 4.21
N ARG A 272 12.43 14.54 2.97
CA ARG A 272 12.51 13.52 1.91
C ARG A 272 13.51 12.42 2.25
N HIS A 273 14.74 12.79 2.64
CA HIS A 273 15.77 11.83 3.03
C HIS A 273 15.34 11.03 4.26
N TYR A 274 14.70 11.67 5.26
CA TYR A 274 14.21 10.94 6.43
C TYR A 274 13.16 9.88 6.05
N VAL A 275 12.19 10.24 5.21
CA VAL A 275 11.15 9.30 4.76
C VAL A 275 11.76 8.18 3.91
N GLU A 276 12.66 8.49 2.98
CA GLU A 276 13.37 7.48 2.19
C GLU A 276 14.18 6.54 3.09
N ALA A 277 15.01 7.08 3.99
CA ALA A 277 15.81 6.29 4.92
C ALA A 277 14.95 5.43 5.85
N LYS A 278 13.79 5.90 6.29
CA LYS A 278 12.91 5.15 7.20
C LYS A 278 12.10 4.07 6.49
N PHE A 279 11.54 4.38 5.33
CA PHE A 279 10.54 3.52 4.68
C PHE A 279 11.07 2.73 3.48
N ALA A 280 12.16 3.16 2.85
CA ALA A 280 12.77 2.49 1.72
C ALA A 280 14.11 1.81 2.10
N PHE A 281 14.49 0.80 1.34
CA PHE A 281 15.88 0.38 1.31
C PHE A 281 16.65 1.46 0.53
N GLU A 282 17.52 2.19 1.21
CA GLU A 282 18.58 2.94 0.52
C GLU A 282 19.41 1.94 -0.30
N ASP A 283 20.02 2.41 -1.39
CA ASP A 283 21.12 1.70 -2.07
C ASP A 283 22.36 1.65 -1.12
N GLN A 284 22.20 1.10 0.08
CA GLN A 284 23.31 0.83 0.98
C GLN A 284 24.12 -0.27 0.32
N GLU A 285 25.42 -0.03 0.14
CA GLU A 285 26.38 -1.07 -0.19
C GLU A 285 26.09 -2.27 0.73
N LEU A 286 25.66 -3.38 0.14
CA LEU A 286 25.36 -4.58 0.89
C LEU A 286 26.56 -4.90 1.77
N ILE A 287 26.38 -5.16 3.06
CA ILE A 287 27.48 -5.50 3.97
C ILE A 287 28.29 -6.70 3.41
N THR A 288 27.63 -7.61 2.68
CA THR A 288 28.28 -8.72 1.97
C THR A 288 29.17 -8.29 0.81
N SER A 289 28.98 -7.10 0.24
CA SER A 289 29.84 -6.51 -0.79
C SER A 289 31.07 -5.79 -0.20
N THR A 290 31.01 -5.36 1.06
CA THR A 290 32.10 -4.64 1.73
C THR A 290 32.88 -5.51 2.73
N GLN A 291 32.28 -6.57 3.28
CA GLN A 291 32.91 -7.50 4.21
C GLN A 291 32.97 -8.91 3.63
N ASN A 292 34.13 -9.28 3.06
CA ASN A 292 34.38 -10.65 2.63
C ASN A 292 34.89 -11.50 3.80
N VAL A 293 33.95 -12.14 4.50
CA VAL A 293 34.23 -13.03 5.63
C VAL A 293 35.23 -14.14 5.28
N MET A 294 35.21 -14.65 4.04
CA MET A 294 36.15 -15.69 3.61
C MET A 294 37.57 -15.15 3.46
N ASP A 295 37.74 -13.91 3.03
CA ASP A 295 39.05 -13.27 3.00
C ASP A 295 39.55 -12.94 4.41
N MET A 296 38.65 -12.60 5.36
CA MET A 296 38.98 -12.44 6.77
C MET A 296 39.42 -13.76 7.42
N ILE A 297 38.69 -14.84 7.20
CA ILE A 297 39.05 -16.19 7.68
C ILE A 297 40.41 -16.64 7.11
N ASN A 298 40.69 -16.29 5.86
CA ASN A 298 41.95 -16.62 5.19
C ASN A 298 43.09 -15.61 5.49
N GLY A 299 42.87 -14.63 6.38
CA GLY A 299 43.87 -13.64 6.80
C GLY A 299 44.30 -12.66 5.69
N LYS A 300 43.46 -12.48 4.66
CA LYS A 300 43.72 -11.54 3.55
C LYS A 300 43.20 -10.13 3.83
N VAL A 301 42.24 -10.01 4.76
CA VAL A 301 41.64 -8.74 5.20
C VAL A 301 41.47 -8.81 6.71
N ASP A 302 41.76 -7.71 7.41
CA ASP A 302 41.60 -7.65 8.87
C ASP A 302 40.12 -7.65 9.25
N VAL A 303 39.81 -8.26 10.41
CA VAL A 303 38.47 -8.19 11.00
C VAL A 303 38.26 -6.76 11.49
N PRO A 304 37.25 -6.02 10.98
CA PRO A 304 36.99 -4.67 11.44
C PRO A 304 36.64 -4.69 12.94
N ALA A 305 37.09 -3.68 13.69
CA ALA A 305 36.70 -3.51 15.08
C ALA A 305 35.19 -3.23 15.15
N ASP A 306 34.49 -3.89 16.08
CA ASP A 306 33.08 -3.65 16.34
C ASP A 306 32.89 -2.21 16.87
N GLU A 307 32.53 -1.27 15.99
CA GLU A 307 32.16 0.10 16.37
C GLU A 307 30.64 0.33 16.37
N ASN A 308 29.82 -0.67 16.03
CA ASN A 308 28.37 -0.49 15.78
C ASN A 308 27.41 -1.27 16.70
N TYR A 309 27.84 -1.64 17.90
CA TYR A 309 26.91 -2.04 18.96
C TYR A 309 27.08 -1.10 20.15
N GLU A 310 26.54 0.11 20.03
CA GLU A 310 26.11 0.83 21.23
C GLU A 310 24.87 0.11 21.75
N ASP A 311 25.03 -0.54 22.91
CA ASP A 311 23.94 -1.11 23.69
C ASP A 311 22.91 -0.01 24.00
N GLU A 312 21.79 0.02 23.29
CA GLU A 312 20.60 0.75 23.74
C GLU A 312 19.96 -0.03 24.90
N GLU A 313 20.24 0.40 26.14
CA GLU A 313 19.51 0.02 27.36
C GLU A 313 18.04 0.48 27.35
#